data_AF-A0A2P8H4D9-F1
#
_entry.id   AF-A0A2P8H4D9-F1
#
_cell.length_a   1.000
_cell.length_b   1.000
_cell.length_c   1.000
_cell.angle_alpha   90.00
_cell.angle_beta   90.00
_cell.angle_gamma   90.00
#
_symmetry.space_group_name_H-M   'P 1'
#
loop_
_entity.id
_entity.type
_entity.pdbx_description
1 polymer ?
#
loop_
_entity_poly.entity_id
_entity_poly.type
_entity_poly.pdbx_seq_one_letter_code
_entity_poly.pdbx_strand_id
1 'polypeptide(L)'
;MKRILRLLGILFALTLTACSEDNESADSALQNGEETSGQGQEFDEIGSGAHLVEFPEDLEEGIVFATYDRGDIHEDIYINSEEAIEAAQNGEEFPRGTVITLVGYKDGELDQYLVMEKQEGWGSQYSPEERNGEWEYQRFTPDREVAKDNIGRCFTCHANQERDDYINSMDQLEEFDLEDVAQSKEKSGEIFGSVVPTEQWKVSEGFAHTNGINRGETRLLEAEEKSKKIQEVLLRLYIQQFKS
;
A
#
# COMPACT_ATOMS: atom_id res chain seq x y z
N MET A 1 -2.57 -62.93 -42.68
CA MET A 1 -1.23 -63.14 -42.09
C MET A 1 -0.92 -61.94 -41.20
N LYS A 2 -1.44 -61.88 -39.97
CA LYS A 2 -0.89 -62.35 -38.67
C LYS A 2 0.44 -61.68 -38.26
N ARG A 3 0.36 -60.83 -37.21
CA ARG A 3 1.25 -60.70 -36.03
C ARG A 3 0.68 -59.57 -35.14
N ILE A 4 -0.36 -59.83 -34.37
CA ILE A 4 -0.41 -60.32 -32.96
C ILE A 4 -0.02 -59.23 -31.96
N LEU A 5 -1.09 -58.62 -31.44
CA LEU A 5 -1.23 -57.80 -30.24
C LEU A 5 -0.81 -58.59 -28.98
N ARG A 6 -0.06 -57.98 -28.06
CA ARG A 6 0.10 -58.48 -26.68
C ARG A 6 -0.30 -57.41 -25.69
N LEU A 7 -1.52 -57.55 -25.19
CA LEU A 7 -2.00 -57.02 -23.92
C LEU A 7 -1.40 -57.87 -22.79
N LEU A 8 -0.76 -57.24 -21.81
CA LEU A 8 -0.55 -57.84 -20.50
C LEU A 8 -1.22 -56.93 -19.47
N GLY A 9 -2.31 -57.43 -18.90
CA GLY A 9 -3.03 -56.78 -17.80
C GLY A 9 -2.26 -56.95 -16.50
N ILE A 10 -2.20 -55.88 -15.71
CA ILE A 10 -1.72 -55.91 -14.33
C ILE A 10 -2.97 -56.00 -13.45
N LEU A 11 -3.06 -57.13 -12.74
CA LEU A 11 -4.12 -57.47 -11.80
C LEU A 11 -3.90 -56.65 -10.52
N PHE A 12 -4.85 -55.78 -10.20
CA PHE A 12 -4.88 -54.98 -8.97
C PHE A 12 -5.37 -55.89 -7.83
N ALA A 13 -4.51 -56.19 -6.86
CA ALA A 13 -4.87 -56.90 -5.64
C ALA A 13 -4.51 -56.00 -4.44
N LEU A 14 -5.49 -55.21 -4.00
CA LEU A 14 -5.44 -54.48 -2.74
C LEU A 14 -6.35 -55.22 -1.76
N THR A 15 -5.74 -55.97 -0.85
CA THR A 15 -6.41 -56.62 0.27
C THR A 15 -6.63 -55.60 1.37
N LEU A 16 -7.89 -55.31 1.67
CA LEU A 16 -8.33 -54.61 2.88
C LEU A 16 -8.10 -55.51 4.10
N THR A 17 -7.36 -55.03 5.09
CA THR A 17 -7.37 -55.60 6.45
C THR A 17 -7.85 -54.51 7.41
N ALA A 18 -8.99 -54.78 8.02
CA ALA A 18 -9.63 -54.01 9.08
C ALA A 18 -9.13 -54.46 10.47
N CYS A 19 -9.26 -53.56 11.45
CA CYS A 19 -8.84 -53.67 12.85
C CYS A 19 -9.75 -54.53 13.75
N SER A 20 -9.22 -55.03 14.88
CA SER A 20 -9.88 -55.17 16.22
C SER A 20 -8.87 -55.77 17.24
N GLU A 21 -8.49 -55.07 18.32
CA GLU A 21 -8.99 -55.19 19.73
C GLU A 21 -8.58 -56.53 20.42
N ASP A 22 -8.09 -56.68 21.65
CA ASP A 22 -7.81 -55.87 22.85
C ASP A 22 -6.86 -56.67 23.77
N ASN A 23 -6.07 -56.04 24.66
CA ASN A 23 -5.98 -56.53 26.05
C ASN A 23 -5.33 -55.56 27.05
N GLU A 24 -6.18 -55.15 28.00
CA GLU A 24 -6.00 -54.87 29.44
C GLU A 24 -4.87 -53.99 30.00
N SER A 25 -5.35 -53.05 30.82
CA SER A 25 -4.69 -52.11 31.71
C SER A 25 -4.02 -52.78 32.93
N ALA A 26 -2.80 -52.33 33.28
CA ALA A 26 -2.41 -52.03 34.67
C ALA A 26 -1.04 -51.31 34.71
N ASP A 27 -1.10 -50.01 35.06
CA ASP A 27 -0.15 -49.18 35.82
C ASP A 27 1.38 -49.40 35.71
N SER A 28 2.08 -48.39 35.19
CA SER A 28 3.11 -47.67 35.97
C SER A 28 3.62 -46.40 35.27
N ALA A 29 3.36 -45.26 35.93
CA ALA A 29 4.21 -44.09 36.10
C ALA A 29 5.20 -43.64 34.99
N LEU A 30 5.01 -42.38 34.58
CA LEU A 30 6.01 -41.42 34.10
C LEU A 30 6.90 -41.86 32.93
N GLN A 31 6.63 -41.30 31.74
CA GLN A 31 7.54 -40.35 31.09
C GLN A 31 6.93 -39.76 29.82
N ASN A 32 7.04 -38.44 29.74
CA ASN A 32 7.04 -37.56 28.58
C ASN A 32 6.92 -38.25 27.22
N GLY A 33 5.86 -37.89 26.48
CA GLY A 33 5.84 -38.12 25.03
C GLY A 33 6.99 -37.37 24.39
N GLU A 34 8.03 -38.11 24.00
CA GLU A 34 8.83 -37.78 22.84
C GLU A 34 7.91 -37.88 21.63
N GLU A 35 7.21 -36.79 21.32
CA GLU A 35 6.90 -36.50 19.93
C GLU A 35 8.20 -36.09 19.24
N THR A 36 8.42 -36.75 18.12
CA THR A 36 9.56 -36.61 17.25
C THR A 36 9.80 -35.13 16.94
N SER A 37 10.94 -34.62 17.42
CA SER A 37 11.48 -33.33 17.04
C SER A 37 11.89 -33.38 15.57
N GLY A 38 10.92 -33.12 14.68
CA GLY A 38 11.25 -32.29 13.53
C GLY A 38 11.85 -31.01 14.10
N GLN A 39 13.08 -30.68 13.75
CA GLN A 39 13.73 -29.46 14.19
C GLN A 39 12.80 -28.29 13.84
N GLY A 40 12.07 -27.79 14.83
CA GLY A 40 11.19 -26.65 14.66
C GLY A 40 12.06 -25.50 14.24
N GLN A 41 11.87 -25.01 13.02
CA GLN A 41 12.47 -23.74 12.63
C GLN A 41 11.89 -22.70 13.58
N GLU A 42 12.77 -22.06 14.33
CA GLU A 42 12.40 -20.89 15.13
C GLU A 42 12.14 -19.76 14.13
N PHE A 43 10.87 -19.37 14.02
CA PHE A 43 10.44 -18.25 13.19
C PHE A 43 10.41 -16.98 14.04
N ASP A 44 10.70 -15.84 13.42
CA ASP A 44 10.58 -14.54 14.07
C ASP A 44 9.10 -14.15 14.26
N GLU A 45 8.84 -13.21 15.17
CA GLU A 45 7.50 -12.64 15.36
C GLU A 45 7.09 -11.80 14.15
N ILE A 46 5.84 -11.97 13.69
CA ILE A 46 5.28 -11.23 12.56
C ILE A 46 5.40 -9.70 12.76
N GLY A 47 5.89 -9.00 11.75
CA GLY A 47 6.14 -7.56 11.82
C GLY A 47 7.46 -7.16 12.49
N SER A 48 8.31 -8.11 12.91
CA SER A 48 9.69 -7.80 13.35
C SER A 48 10.53 -7.13 12.23
N GLY A 49 10.15 -7.34 10.97
CA GLY A 49 10.78 -6.86 9.74
C GLY A 49 10.32 -5.46 9.34
N ALA A 50 9.46 -4.81 10.12
CA ALA A 50 8.98 -3.46 9.82
C ALA A 50 10.10 -2.43 9.61
N HIS A 51 11.23 -2.62 10.30
CA HIS A 51 12.43 -1.79 10.16
C HIS A 51 13.11 -1.87 8.78
N LEU A 52 12.71 -2.82 7.93
CA LEU A 52 13.18 -2.97 6.56
C LEU A 52 12.48 -1.98 5.61
N VAL A 53 11.25 -1.57 5.94
CA VAL A 53 10.46 -0.63 5.14
C VAL A 53 10.84 0.80 5.53
N GLU A 54 11.32 1.57 4.56
CA GLU A 54 11.68 2.96 4.73
C GLU A 54 10.55 3.89 4.26
N PHE A 55 10.61 5.17 4.64
CA PHE A 55 9.66 6.15 4.11
C PHE A 55 9.98 6.43 2.63
N PRO A 56 9.01 6.36 1.71
CA PRO A 56 9.26 6.60 0.28
C PRO A 56 9.59 8.09 0.03
N GLU A 57 10.84 8.39 -0.31
CA GLU A 57 11.31 9.76 -0.56
C GLU A 57 10.64 10.42 -1.77
N ASP A 58 10.14 9.61 -2.71
CA ASP A 58 9.49 9.97 -3.96
C ASP A 58 7.96 9.83 -3.92
N LEU A 59 7.35 9.80 -2.72
CA LEU A 59 5.90 9.69 -2.54
C LEU A 59 5.11 10.68 -3.41
N GLU A 60 5.60 11.91 -3.54
CA GLU A 60 4.95 12.96 -4.34
C GLU A 60 4.97 12.69 -5.86
N GLU A 61 5.84 11.79 -6.33
CA GLU A 61 5.88 11.32 -7.72
C GLU A 61 4.99 10.09 -7.95
N GLY A 62 4.50 9.47 -6.86
CA GLY A 62 3.63 8.31 -6.89
C GLY A 62 2.26 8.60 -7.51
N ILE A 63 1.63 7.54 -8.00
CA ILE A 63 0.32 7.58 -8.64
C ILE A 63 -0.75 7.30 -7.58
N VAL A 64 -1.65 8.26 -7.35
CA VAL A 64 -2.85 8.01 -6.54
C VAL A 64 -3.81 7.16 -7.35
N PHE A 65 -3.98 5.90 -6.96
CA PHE A 65 -4.86 4.96 -7.67
C PHE A 65 -6.18 4.68 -6.94
N ALA A 66 -6.25 4.99 -5.63
CA ALA A 66 -7.48 4.90 -4.87
C ALA A 66 -7.58 6.04 -3.84
N THR A 67 -8.79 6.56 -3.66
CA THR A 67 -9.13 7.54 -2.63
C THR A 67 -10.37 7.08 -1.88
N TYR A 68 -10.35 7.14 -0.54
CA TYR A 68 -11.49 6.79 0.30
C TYR A 68 -11.87 7.93 1.24
N ASP A 69 -13.15 8.30 1.21
CA ASP A 69 -13.76 9.28 2.12
C ASP A 69 -14.76 8.59 3.06
N ARG A 70 -14.50 8.66 4.37
CA ARG A 70 -15.29 7.96 5.40
C ARG A 70 -15.46 8.84 6.64
N GLY A 71 -16.47 9.70 6.62
CA GLY A 71 -16.75 10.61 7.73
C GLY A 71 -15.72 11.73 7.79
N ASP A 72 -14.97 11.80 8.89
CA ASP A 72 -13.84 12.73 9.10
C ASP A 72 -12.51 12.19 8.55
N ILE A 73 -12.49 10.97 8.02
CA ILE A 73 -11.31 10.31 7.47
C ILE A 73 -11.29 10.49 5.95
N HIS A 74 -10.14 10.90 5.44
CA HIS A 74 -9.81 10.94 4.02
C HIS A 74 -8.49 10.21 3.81
N GLU A 75 -8.39 9.34 2.81
CA GLU A 75 -7.20 8.54 2.54
C GLU A 75 -6.92 8.52 1.06
N ASP A 76 -5.68 8.85 0.69
CA ASP A 76 -5.15 8.68 -0.67
C ASP A 76 -4.15 7.53 -0.67
N ILE A 77 -4.28 6.61 -1.63
CA ILE A 77 -3.39 5.46 -1.77
C ILE A 77 -2.55 5.63 -3.03
N TYR A 78 -1.25 5.72 -2.81
CA TYR A 78 -0.22 5.91 -3.81
C TYR A 78 0.45 4.58 -4.15
N ILE A 79 0.86 4.43 -5.40
CA ILE A 79 1.78 3.40 -5.85
C ILE A 79 2.94 4.04 -6.62
N ASN A 80 4.16 3.54 -6.42
CA ASN A 80 5.38 4.16 -6.97
C ASN A 80 5.66 3.81 -8.45
N SER A 81 4.91 2.88 -9.06
CA SER A 81 5.27 2.33 -10.37
C SER A 81 4.05 2.10 -11.27
N GLU A 82 4.13 2.60 -12.51
CA GLU A 82 3.19 2.25 -13.59
C GLU A 82 3.29 0.77 -13.95
N GLU A 83 4.50 0.19 -13.92
CA GLU A 83 4.74 -1.25 -14.17
C GLU A 83 4.00 -2.12 -13.13
N ALA A 84 3.87 -1.64 -11.89
CA ALA A 84 3.11 -2.35 -10.86
C ALA A 84 1.60 -2.33 -11.15
N ILE A 85 1.08 -1.22 -11.69
CA ILE A 85 -0.33 -1.14 -12.12
C ILE A 85 -0.56 -2.08 -13.30
N GLU A 86 0.33 -2.07 -14.31
CA GLU A 86 0.25 -2.98 -15.45
C GLU A 86 0.31 -4.45 -15.01
N ALA A 87 1.16 -4.78 -14.03
CA ALA A 87 1.23 -6.13 -13.47
C ALA A 87 -0.11 -6.56 -12.86
N ALA A 88 -0.74 -5.69 -12.06
CA ALA A 88 -2.07 -5.94 -11.50
C ALA A 88 -3.11 -6.20 -12.60
N GLN A 89 -3.17 -5.32 -13.61
CA GLN A 89 -4.11 -5.42 -14.74
C GLN A 89 -3.96 -6.71 -15.55
N ASN A 90 -2.74 -7.26 -15.62
CA ASN A 90 -2.44 -8.48 -16.34
C ASN A 90 -2.52 -9.74 -15.47
N GLY A 91 -2.79 -9.61 -14.16
CA GLY A 91 -2.74 -10.71 -13.20
C GLY A 91 -1.34 -11.28 -13.03
N GLU A 92 -0.31 -10.45 -13.22
CA GLU A 92 1.10 -10.78 -13.05
C GLU A 92 1.56 -10.47 -11.62
N GLU A 93 2.71 -11.03 -11.23
CA GLU A 93 3.29 -10.73 -9.92
C GLU A 93 3.84 -9.30 -9.90
N PHE A 94 3.58 -8.57 -8.80
CA PHE A 94 4.12 -7.22 -8.63
C PHE A 94 5.65 -7.20 -8.72
N PRO A 95 6.24 -6.24 -9.43
CA PRO A 95 7.69 -6.05 -9.46
C PRO A 95 8.27 -5.84 -8.06
N ARG A 96 9.52 -6.27 -7.87
CA ARG A 96 10.27 -5.97 -6.64
C ARG A 96 10.49 -4.47 -6.51
N GLY A 97 10.38 -3.96 -5.29
CA GLY A 97 10.40 -2.53 -5.01
C GLY A 97 9.07 -1.83 -5.33
N THR A 98 7.99 -2.58 -5.54
CA THR A 98 6.64 -2.00 -5.50
C THR A 98 6.38 -1.50 -4.08
N VAL A 99 6.08 -0.22 -3.97
CA VAL A 99 5.72 0.46 -2.72
C VAL A 99 4.30 0.99 -2.87
N ILE A 100 3.42 0.61 -1.93
CA ILE A 100 2.08 1.16 -1.81
C ILE A 100 2.01 1.95 -0.50
N THR A 101 1.59 3.21 -0.59
CA THR A 101 1.52 4.12 0.55
C THR A 101 0.13 4.69 0.69
N LEU A 102 -0.50 4.44 1.83
CA LEU A 102 -1.72 5.12 2.24
C LEU A 102 -1.34 6.38 3.04
N VAL A 103 -1.75 7.54 2.54
CA VAL A 103 -1.67 8.84 3.21
C VAL A 103 -3.01 9.11 3.87
N GLY A 104 -3.05 9.06 5.20
CA GLY A 104 -4.28 9.19 5.98
C GLY A 104 -4.42 10.58 6.57
N TYR A 105 -5.60 11.16 6.39
CA TYR A 105 -6.02 12.44 6.95
C TYR A 105 -7.22 12.25 7.88
N LYS A 106 -7.27 13.04 8.95
CA LYS A 106 -8.37 13.08 9.89
C LYS A 106 -8.73 14.53 10.22
N ASP A 107 -10.01 14.87 10.16
CA ASP A 107 -10.51 16.24 10.35
C ASP A 107 -9.83 17.27 9.40
N GLY A 108 -9.37 16.78 8.22
CA GLY A 108 -8.64 17.56 7.23
C GLY A 108 -7.18 17.85 7.56
N GLU A 109 -6.62 17.20 8.59
CA GLU A 109 -5.20 17.26 8.96
C GLU A 109 -4.51 15.92 8.67
N LEU A 110 -3.24 15.96 8.26
CA LEU A 110 -2.43 14.76 8.04
C LEU A 110 -2.27 13.99 9.36
N ASP A 111 -2.67 12.73 9.38
CA ASP A 111 -2.67 11.88 10.58
C ASP A 111 -1.54 10.84 10.55
N GLN A 112 -1.31 10.20 9.40
CA GLN A 112 -0.35 9.10 9.29
C GLN A 112 0.01 8.71 7.86
N TYR A 113 1.09 7.94 7.74
CA TYR A 113 1.39 7.17 6.55
C TYR A 113 1.45 5.68 6.91
N LEU A 114 0.85 4.83 6.09
CA LEU A 114 0.98 3.38 6.16
C LEU A 114 1.62 2.92 4.86
N VAL A 115 2.79 2.31 4.96
CA VAL A 115 3.58 1.87 3.81
C VAL A 115 3.65 0.35 3.83
N MET A 116 3.44 -0.26 2.66
CA MET A 116 3.78 -1.65 2.40
C MET A 116 4.73 -1.72 1.20
N GLU A 117 5.75 -2.56 1.30
CA GLU A 117 6.75 -2.75 0.26
C GLU A 117 7.00 -4.23 0.01
N LYS A 118 7.12 -4.59 -1.26
CA LYS A 118 7.44 -5.95 -1.72
C LYS A 118 8.92 -6.05 -2.10
N GLN A 119 9.64 -6.97 -1.47
CA GLN A 119 11.06 -7.25 -1.79
C GLN A 119 11.38 -8.73 -1.74
N GLU A 120 12.27 -9.18 -2.62
CA GLU A 120 12.68 -10.58 -2.68
C GLU A 120 13.22 -11.08 -1.33
N GLY A 121 12.68 -12.20 -0.87
CA GLY A 121 13.11 -12.90 0.34
C GLY A 121 12.56 -12.33 1.64
N TRP A 122 11.83 -11.20 1.62
CA TRP A 122 11.14 -10.68 2.80
C TRP A 122 10.01 -11.61 3.26
N GLY A 123 9.64 -11.51 4.53
CA GLY A 123 8.66 -12.40 5.17
C GLY A 123 9.08 -13.88 5.32
N SER A 124 10.23 -14.29 4.79
CA SER A 124 10.72 -15.69 4.85
C SER A 124 11.14 -16.13 6.25
N GLN A 125 11.45 -15.17 7.13
CA GLN A 125 11.76 -15.39 8.54
C GLN A 125 10.52 -15.73 9.40
N TYR A 126 9.31 -15.55 8.88
CA TYR A 126 8.05 -15.87 9.55
C TYR A 126 7.53 -17.25 9.18
N SER A 127 6.58 -17.75 9.96
CA SER A 127 5.88 -18.98 9.59
C SER A 127 5.11 -18.78 8.27
N PRO A 128 4.97 -19.83 7.43
CA PRO A 128 4.25 -19.71 6.16
C PRO A 128 2.78 -19.29 6.30
N GLU A 129 2.15 -19.54 7.46
CA GLU A 129 0.74 -19.21 7.72
C GLU A 129 0.55 -17.75 8.15
N GLU A 130 1.61 -17.09 8.64
CA GLU A 130 1.54 -15.72 9.16
C GLU A 130 2.06 -14.67 8.16
N ARG A 131 2.94 -15.07 7.24
CA ARG A 131 3.54 -14.14 6.26
C ARG A 131 2.55 -13.72 5.17
N ASN A 132 2.62 -12.45 4.79
CA ASN A 132 1.88 -11.92 3.65
C ASN A 132 2.73 -11.95 2.38
N GLY A 133 3.20 -13.15 2.01
CA GLY A 133 4.16 -13.32 0.93
C GLY A 133 5.48 -12.60 1.24
N GLU A 134 5.89 -11.72 0.34
CA GLU A 134 7.12 -10.92 0.43
C GLU A 134 6.86 -9.45 0.80
N TRP A 135 5.67 -9.15 1.34
CA TRP A 135 5.28 -7.82 1.80
C TRP A 135 5.66 -7.60 3.26
N GLU A 136 6.35 -6.49 3.52
CA GLU A 136 6.53 -5.93 4.86
C GLU A 136 5.78 -4.60 4.99
N TYR A 137 5.53 -4.17 6.22
CA TYR A 137 4.69 -3.02 6.53
C TYR A 137 5.35 -2.12 7.56
N GLN A 138 5.15 -0.81 7.43
CA GLN A 138 5.56 0.16 8.45
C GLN A 138 4.58 1.34 8.50
N ARG A 139 4.36 1.84 9.72
CA ARG A 139 3.65 3.09 9.96
C ARG A 139 4.64 4.23 10.21
N PHE A 140 4.38 5.38 9.60
CA PHE A 140 5.11 6.61 9.87
C PHE A 140 4.19 7.70 10.44
N THR A 141 4.77 8.60 11.21
CA THR A 141 4.10 9.80 11.73
C THR A 141 3.94 10.86 10.63
N PRO A 142 3.15 11.93 10.83
CA PRO A 142 3.09 13.06 9.91
C PRO A 142 4.46 13.70 9.61
N ASP A 143 5.40 13.60 10.56
CA ASP A 143 6.78 14.06 10.41
C ASP A 143 7.68 13.09 9.62
N ARG A 144 7.11 12.02 9.04
CA ARG A 144 7.79 10.97 8.26
C ARG A 144 8.74 10.08 9.08
N GLU A 145 8.62 10.12 10.40
CA GLU A 145 9.40 9.30 11.32
C GLU A 145 8.71 7.96 11.58
N VAL A 146 9.50 6.92 11.85
CA VAL A 146 8.96 5.60 12.23
C VAL A 146 8.08 5.74 13.47
N ALA A 147 6.82 5.36 13.34
CA ALA A 147 5.88 5.37 14.45
C ALA A 147 6.04 4.11 15.30
N LYS A 148 5.99 4.26 16.63
CA LYS A 148 5.87 3.12 17.52
C LYS A 148 4.50 2.46 17.33
N ASP A 149 4.50 1.22 16.90
CA ASP A 149 3.27 0.54 16.52
C ASP A 149 3.31 -0.98 16.68
N ASN A 150 2.13 -1.62 16.66
CA ASN A 150 2.00 -3.07 16.52
C ASN A 150 1.80 -3.43 15.05
N ILE A 151 2.88 -3.76 14.35
CA ILE A 151 2.89 -4.02 12.91
C ILE A 151 2.19 -5.32 12.54
N GLY A 152 2.14 -6.31 13.43
CA GLY A 152 1.43 -7.58 13.18
C GLY A 152 -0.06 -7.40 12.84
N ARG A 153 -0.67 -6.26 13.21
CA ARG A 153 -2.05 -5.94 12.80
C ARG A 153 -2.19 -5.71 11.29
N CYS A 154 -1.15 -5.18 10.64
CA CYS A 154 -1.13 -4.94 9.20
C CYS A 154 -1.18 -6.29 8.48
N PHE A 155 -0.31 -7.22 8.91
CA PHE A 155 -0.31 -8.59 8.42
C PHE A 155 -1.68 -9.26 8.56
N THR A 156 -2.26 -9.22 9.77
CA THR A 156 -3.56 -9.84 10.05
C THR A 156 -4.69 -9.26 9.20
N CYS A 157 -4.70 -7.93 8.99
CA CYS A 157 -5.74 -7.29 8.19
C CYS A 157 -5.62 -7.66 6.70
N HIS A 158 -4.40 -7.72 6.18
CA HIS A 158 -4.11 -8.00 4.79
C HIS A 158 -4.13 -9.51 4.45
N ALA A 159 -3.98 -10.39 5.44
CA ALA A 159 -3.99 -11.85 5.24
C ALA A 159 -5.26 -12.37 4.56
N ASN A 160 -6.41 -11.73 4.79
CA ASN A 160 -7.67 -12.12 4.14
C ASN A 160 -7.70 -11.85 2.62
N GLN A 161 -6.72 -11.09 2.11
CA GLN A 161 -6.57 -10.75 0.70
C GLN A 161 -5.48 -11.57 0.00
N GLU A 162 -5.13 -12.76 0.50
CA GLU A 162 -4.11 -13.64 -0.10
C GLU A 162 -4.33 -13.85 -1.62
N ARG A 163 -5.59 -13.91 -2.08
CA ARG A 163 -5.92 -14.08 -3.51
C ARG A 163 -5.55 -12.87 -4.37
N ASP A 164 -5.47 -11.71 -3.74
CA ASP A 164 -5.26 -10.41 -4.36
C ASP A 164 -3.87 -9.86 -3.97
N ASP A 165 -2.89 -10.77 -3.85
CA ASP A 165 -1.52 -10.51 -3.37
C ASP A 165 -1.46 -9.64 -2.11
N TYR A 166 -2.38 -9.89 -1.18
CA TYR A 166 -2.52 -9.19 0.09
C TYR A 166 -2.91 -7.70 -0.05
N ILE A 167 -3.36 -7.22 -1.21
CA ILE A 167 -3.74 -5.81 -1.43
C ILE A 167 -5.26 -5.64 -1.32
N ASN A 168 -5.70 -4.82 -0.36
CA ASN A 168 -7.14 -4.56 -0.14
C ASN A 168 -7.83 -3.79 -1.27
N SER A 169 -7.06 -3.09 -2.10
CA SER A 169 -7.53 -2.22 -3.18
C SER A 169 -7.11 -2.75 -4.56
N MET A 170 -7.02 -4.07 -4.72
CA MET A 170 -6.60 -4.70 -5.98
C MET A 170 -7.53 -4.32 -7.14
N ASP A 171 -8.85 -4.38 -6.93
CA ASP A 171 -9.85 -3.98 -7.92
C ASP A 171 -9.56 -2.56 -8.47
N GLN A 172 -9.10 -1.63 -7.62
CA GLN A 172 -8.79 -0.27 -8.06
C GLN A 172 -7.54 -0.20 -8.93
N LEU A 173 -6.54 -1.07 -8.71
CA LEU A 173 -5.37 -1.17 -9.58
C LEU A 173 -5.75 -1.77 -10.94
N GLU A 174 -6.54 -2.85 -10.94
CA GLU A 174 -7.00 -3.52 -12.16
C GLU A 174 -7.86 -2.61 -13.04
N GLU A 175 -8.66 -1.74 -12.42
CA GLU A 175 -9.54 -0.81 -13.13
C GLU A 175 -8.87 0.56 -13.44
N PHE A 176 -7.64 0.79 -12.98
CA PHE A 176 -6.99 2.10 -13.09
C PHE A 176 -6.70 2.50 -14.54
N ASP A 177 -7.05 3.74 -14.92
CA ASP A 177 -6.76 4.27 -16.26
C ASP A 177 -5.40 4.99 -16.29
N LEU A 178 -4.37 4.30 -16.82
CA LEU A 178 -3.03 4.87 -16.99
C LEU A 178 -2.98 6.01 -18.03
N GLU A 179 -3.94 6.09 -18.96
CA GLU A 179 -3.95 7.16 -19.98
C GLU A 179 -4.16 8.54 -19.34
N ASP A 180 -4.93 8.61 -18.27
CA ASP A 180 -5.17 9.85 -17.52
C ASP A 180 -3.90 10.37 -16.84
N VAL A 181 -3.06 9.46 -16.33
CA VAL A 181 -1.76 9.81 -15.74
C VAL A 181 -0.82 10.37 -16.82
N ALA A 182 -0.71 9.69 -17.97
CA ALA A 182 0.12 10.14 -19.08
C ALA A 182 -0.30 11.52 -19.59
N GLN A 183 -1.62 11.74 -19.78
CA GLN A 183 -2.16 13.04 -20.21
C GLN A 183 -1.91 14.14 -19.16
N SER A 184 -2.00 13.82 -17.87
CA SER A 184 -1.70 14.77 -16.80
C SER A 184 -0.22 15.17 -16.76
N LYS A 185 0.70 14.23 -17.00
CA LYS A 185 2.15 14.48 -17.10
C LYS A 185 2.50 15.33 -18.33
N GLU A 186 1.89 15.04 -19.48
CA GLU A 186 2.06 15.86 -20.70
C GLU A 186 1.51 17.28 -20.51
N LYS A 187 0.30 17.40 -19.98
CA LYS A 187 -0.33 18.69 -19.68
C LYS A 187 0.43 19.47 -18.60
N SER A 188 1.00 18.79 -17.61
CA SER A 188 1.91 19.38 -16.62
C SER A 188 3.18 19.92 -17.30
N GLY A 189 3.81 19.15 -18.18
CA GLY A 189 4.95 19.60 -18.99
C GLY A 189 4.62 20.79 -19.89
N GLU A 190 3.41 20.84 -20.46
CA GLU A 190 2.91 22.00 -21.22
C GLU A 190 2.52 23.19 -20.34
N ILE A 191 2.06 22.96 -19.10
CA ILE A 191 1.75 24.01 -18.11
C ILE A 191 3.03 24.61 -17.53
N PHE A 192 4.10 23.84 -17.33
CA PHE A 192 5.42 24.37 -16.99
C PHE A 192 6.06 25.15 -18.16
N GLY A 193 5.62 24.91 -19.40
CA GLY A 193 5.93 25.74 -20.58
C GLY A 193 5.00 26.94 -20.78
N SER A 194 3.80 26.92 -20.18
CA SER A 194 2.86 28.04 -20.18
C SER A 194 2.77 28.64 -18.79
N VAL A 195 3.76 29.49 -18.49
CA VAL A 195 3.60 30.57 -17.52
C VAL A 195 2.21 31.15 -17.73
N VAL A 196 1.29 30.93 -16.79
CA VAL A 196 0.04 31.70 -16.73
C VAL A 196 0.53 33.15 -16.84
N PRO A 197 0.20 33.92 -17.89
CA PRO A 197 0.80 35.23 -18.09
C PRO A 197 0.18 36.18 -17.07
N THR A 198 0.67 36.09 -15.84
CA THR A 198 0.20 36.89 -14.72
C THR A 198 0.73 38.30 -14.84
N GLU A 199 1.66 38.59 -15.76
CA GLU A 199 2.19 39.93 -16.06
C GLU A 199 1.10 40.99 -16.22
N GLN A 200 -0.04 40.62 -16.82
CA GLN A 200 -1.19 41.52 -17.00
C GLN A 200 -2.10 41.67 -15.76
N TRP A 201 -1.95 40.80 -14.75
CA TRP A 201 -2.76 40.84 -13.52
C TRP A 201 -2.20 41.88 -12.55
N LYS A 202 -3.03 42.84 -12.14
CA LYS A 202 -2.68 43.73 -11.04
C LYS A 202 -3.04 43.05 -9.72
N VAL A 203 -2.04 42.53 -9.02
CA VAL A 203 -2.21 41.96 -7.68
C VAL A 203 -1.80 43.02 -6.67
N SER A 204 -2.69 43.28 -5.71
CA SER A 204 -2.48 44.22 -4.63
C SER A 204 -2.86 43.57 -3.31
N GLU A 205 -2.17 43.90 -2.23
CA GLU A 205 -2.62 43.54 -0.88
C GLU A 205 -3.84 44.39 -0.49
N GLY A 206 -5.00 43.74 -0.44
CA GLY A 206 -6.20 44.29 0.19
C GLY A 206 -6.34 43.72 1.59
N PHE A 207 -6.27 44.57 2.62
CA PHE A 207 -6.54 44.15 3.99
C PHE A 207 -8.02 43.73 4.10
N ALA A 208 -8.25 42.46 4.42
CA ALA A 208 -9.56 41.98 4.83
C ALA A 208 -9.95 42.67 6.16
N HIS A 209 -10.93 43.57 6.06
CA HIS A 209 -11.76 44.09 7.14
C HIS A 209 -11.05 44.62 8.41
N THR A 210 -10.74 45.92 8.42
CA THR A 210 -10.74 46.72 9.65
C THR A 210 -11.73 47.86 9.50
N ASN A 211 -12.72 47.92 10.40
CA ASN A 211 -13.55 49.10 10.59
C ASN A 211 -12.65 50.25 11.05
N GLY A 212 -12.26 51.12 10.12
CA GLY A 212 -11.46 52.29 10.46
C GLY A 212 -10.93 52.97 9.21
N ILE A 213 -11.37 54.21 9.00
CA ILE A 213 -10.92 55.09 7.92
C ILE A 213 -9.39 55.22 7.98
N ASN A 214 -8.70 54.57 7.05
CA ASN A 214 -7.46 55.07 6.46
C ASN A 214 -7.33 54.44 5.08
N ARG A 215 -7.42 55.28 4.05
CA ARG A 215 -7.17 54.93 2.65
C ARG A 215 -5.65 54.77 2.50
N GLY A 216 -5.13 53.65 3.00
CA GLY A 216 -3.74 53.24 2.83
C GLY A 216 -3.46 52.89 1.38
N GLU A 217 -2.31 53.33 0.89
CA GLU A 217 -1.85 53.14 -0.48
C GLU A 217 -1.91 51.66 -0.89
N THR A 218 -2.66 51.38 -1.96
CA THR A 218 -2.62 50.09 -2.64
C THR A 218 -1.19 49.86 -3.15
N ARG A 219 -0.44 48.98 -2.49
CA ARG A 219 0.88 48.57 -2.95
C ARG A 219 0.70 47.51 -4.04
N LEU A 220 1.24 47.79 -5.23
CA LEU A 220 1.40 46.79 -6.27
C LEU A 220 2.57 45.88 -5.89
N LEU A 221 2.37 44.58 -6.04
CA LEU A 221 3.39 43.58 -5.73
C LEU A 221 4.33 43.37 -6.92
N GLU A 222 5.61 43.20 -6.63
CA GLU A 222 6.63 42.83 -7.61
C GLU A 222 6.44 41.39 -8.09
N ALA A 223 6.97 41.04 -9.27
CA ALA A 223 6.68 39.77 -9.96
C ALA A 223 6.86 38.51 -9.09
N GLU A 224 7.92 38.44 -8.28
CA GLU A 224 8.17 37.29 -7.40
C GLU A 224 7.16 37.20 -6.24
N GLU A 225 6.85 38.33 -5.60
CA GLU A 225 5.91 38.42 -4.47
C GLU A 225 4.46 38.16 -4.93
N LYS A 226 4.14 38.64 -6.13
CA LYS A 226 2.89 38.38 -6.83
C LYS A 226 2.70 36.89 -7.15
N SER A 227 3.74 36.21 -7.64
CA SER A 227 3.67 34.77 -7.92
C SER A 227 3.35 33.96 -6.66
N LYS A 228 4.06 34.24 -5.55
CA LYS A 228 3.83 33.60 -4.25
C LYS A 228 2.39 33.81 -3.74
N LYS A 229 1.86 35.04 -3.87
CA LYS A 229 0.47 35.34 -3.47
C LYS A 229 -0.57 34.64 -4.33
N ILE A 230 -0.34 34.52 -5.63
CA ILE A 230 -1.26 33.79 -6.53
C ILE A 230 -1.26 32.30 -6.16
N GLN A 231 -0.09 31.69 -5.95
CA GLN A 231 0.02 30.31 -5.51
C GLN A 231 -0.67 30.07 -4.15
N GLU A 232 -0.49 30.97 -3.18
CA GLU A 232 -1.15 30.89 -1.86
C GLU A 232 -2.68 30.90 -2.00
N VAL A 233 -3.24 31.76 -2.86
CA VAL A 233 -4.68 31.86 -3.08
C VAL A 233 -5.22 30.63 -3.80
N LEU A 234 -4.53 30.15 -4.84
CA LEU A 234 -4.93 28.95 -5.56
C LEU A 234 -4.93 27.72 -4.64
N LEU A 235 -3.91 27.60 -3.79
CA LEU A 235 -3.84 26.54 -2.78
C LEU A 235 -5.01 26.64 -1.78
N ARG A 236 -5.35 27.84 -1.30
CA ARG A 236 -6.52 28.01 -0.41
C ARG A 236 -7.85 27.68 -1.09
N LEU A 237 -8.03 28.05 -2.37
CA LEU A 237 -9.23 27.73 -3.13
C LEU A 237 -9.36 26.22 -3.36
N TYR A 238 -8.25 25.57 -3.72
CA TYR A 238 -8.17 24.12 -3.84
C TYR A 238 -8.57 23.45 -2.52
N ILE A 239 -8.03 23.88 -1.38
CA ILE A 239 -8.38 23.33 -0.07
C ILE A 239 -9.86 23.62 0.31
N GLN A 240 -10.41 24.77 -0.07
CA GLN A 240 -11.81 25.10 0.22
C GLN A 240 -12.82 24.23 -0.52
N GLN A 241 -12.48 23.70 -1.70
CA GLN A 241 -13.40 22.83 -2.44
C GLN A 241 -13.66 21.49 -1.75
N PHE A 242 -12.79 21.09 -0.82
CA PHE A 242 -12.93 19.88 0.00
C PHE A 242 -13.57 20.15 1.37
N LYS A 243 -14.01 21.39 1.64
CA LYS A 243 -14.68 21.79 2.89
C LYS A 243 -16.19 22.03 2.73
N SER A 244 -16.79 21.62 1.59
CA SER A 244 -18.22 21.78 1.30
C SER A 244 -19.00 20.48 1.40
#